data_AF-A0AAE1UJK4-F1
#
_entry.id   AF-A0AAE1UJK4-F1
#
_cell.length_a   1.000
_cell.length_b   1.000
_cell.length_c   1.000
_cell.angle_alpha   90.00
_cell.angle_beta   90.00
_cell.angle_gamma   90.00
#
_symmetry.space_group_name_H-M   'P 1'
#
loop_
_entity.id
_entity.type
_entity.pdbx_description
1 polymer ?
#
loop_
_entity_poly.entity_id
_entity_poly.type
_entity_poly.pdbx_seq_one_letter_code
_entity_poly.pdbx_strand_id
1 'polypeptide(L)'
;MGLVNLADMLISLYLTAQKSTMWYLPMFGQLVDMSVVNAWLKYRRDKRLLDNGKPKSHCVFRSEIAFSLPRAGRPARRGRPSSAEVPQPAKKIMRAVAQRTTDVRYDNIDHWPIHADKGRCRLCPKG
;
A
#
# COMPACT_ATOMS: atom_id res chain seq x y z
N MET A 1 1.67 0.80 38.36
CA MET A 1 2.31 1.59 37.28
C MET A 1 2.59 0.80 35.97
N GLY A 2 2.75 -0.53 35.95
CA GLY A 2 3.22 -1.26 34.74
C GLY A 2 2.20 -1.62 33.64
N LEU A 3 0.89 -1.53 33.90
CA LEU A 3 -0.14 -2.00 32.95
C LEU A 3 -0.36 -1.04 31.76
N VAL A 4 -0.28 0.27 32.00
CA VAL A 4 -0.39 1.29 30.95
C VAL A 4 0.80 1.17 29.98
N ASN A 5 2.00 0.91 30.51
CA ASN A 5 3.21 0.67 29.71
C ASN A 5 3.10 -0.57 28.82
N LEU A 6 2.38 -1.62 29.27
CA LEU A 6 2.19 -2.83 28.48
C LEU A 6 1.21 -2.61 27.31
N ALA A 7 0.13 -1.88 27.54
CA ALA A 7 -0.79 -1.53 26.45
C ALA A 7 -0.10 -0.69 25.39
N ASP A 8 0.66 0.32 25.80
CA ASP A 8 1.41 1.20 24.90
C ASP A 8 2.49 0.44 24.10
N MET A 9 3.19 -0.48 24.76
CA MET A 9 4.14 -1.40 24.10
C MET A 9 3.44 -2.27 23.03
N LEU A 10 2.29 -2.87 23.35
CA LEU A 10 1.56 -3.73 22.42
C LEU A 10 1.03 -2.98 21.20
N ILE A 11 0.64 -1.71 21.39
CA ILE A 11 0.23 -0.82 20.30
C ILE A 11 1.45 -0.45 19.45
N SER A 12 2.55 -0.05 20.08
CA SER A 12 3.78 0.37 19.41
C SER A 12 4.39 -0.73 18.52
N LEU A 13 4.22 -2.01 18.88
CA LEU A 13 4.69 -3.15 18.08
C LEU A 13 4.03 -3.25 16.70
N TYR A 14 2.76 -2.83 16.57
CA TYR A 14 1.98 -2.97 15.33
C TYR A 14 1.20 -1.68 15.04
N LEU A 15 1.88 -0.53 15.17
CA LEU A 15 1.29 0.77 14.98
C LEU A 15 0.86 0.97 13.52
N THR A 16 -0.39 1.37 13.32
CA THR A 16 -0.91 1.75 12.01
C THR A 16 -0.44 3.17 11.68
N ALA A 17 0.81 3.30 11.24
CA ALA A 17 1.39 4.58 10.88
C ALA A 17 0.63 5.19 9.69
N GLN A 18 -0.04 6.32 9.91
CA GLN A 18 -0.71 7.09 8.86
C GLN A 18 0.02 8.43 8.69
N LYS A 19 0.69 8.61 7.54
CA LYS A 19 1.24 9.91 7.16
C LYS A 19 0.11 10.72 6.53
N SER A 20 -0.53 11.59 7.32
CA SER A 20 -1.58 12.48 6.83
C SER A 20 -1.43 13.88 7.39
N THR A 21 -1.83 14.89 6.62
CA THR A 21 -1.95 16.28 7.06
C THR A 21 -3.17 16.51 7.94
N MET A 22 -4.14 15.58 7.91
CA MET A 22 -5.34 15.65 8.73
C MET A 22 -5.04 15.10 10.12
N TRP A 23 -5.04 16.00 11.11
CA TRP A 23 -4.64 15.71 12.50
C TRP A 23 -5.44 14.57 13.17
N TYR A 24 -6.68 14.33 12.75
CA TYR A 24 -7.55 13.31 13.35
C TYR A 24 -7.28 11.89 12.83
N LEU A 25 -6.64 11.72 11.66
CA LEU A 25 -6.37 10.40 11.09
C LEU A 25 -5.36 9.58 11.93
N PRO A 26 -4.27 10.16 12.44
CA PRO A 26 -3.41 9.49 13.42
C PRO A 26 -4.16 9.08 14.69
N MET A 27 -5.05 9.94 15.21
CA MET A 27 -5.88 9.63 16.39
C MET A 27 -6.82 8.45 16.11
N PHE A 28 -7.44 8.44 14.94
CA PHE A 28 -8.27 7.31 14.51
C PHE A 28 -7.47 6.02 14.39
N GLY A 29 -6.27 6.06 13.80
CA GLY A 29 -5.37 4.91 13.75
C GLY A 29 -5.05 4.35 15.14
N GLN A 30 -4.75 5.23 16.09
CA GLN A 30 -4.50 4.86 17.48
C GLN A 30 -5.72 4.20 18.14
N LEU A 31 -6.94 4.71 17.90
CA LEU A 31 -8.17 4.11 18.40
C LEU A 31 -8.41 2.72 17.82
N VAL A 32 -8.15 2.53 16.52
CA VAL A 32 -8.23 1.22 15.87
C VAL A 32 -7.21 0.27 16.50
N ASP A 33 -5.97 0.69 16.67
CA ASP A 33 -4.93 -0.16 17.26
C ASP A 33 -5.24 -0.56 18.70
N MET A 34 -5.75 0.37 19.52
CA MET A 34 -6.25 0.09 20.87
C MET A 34 -7.39 -0.94 20.86
N SER A 35 -8.35 -0.79 19.96
CA SER A 35 -9.49 -1.71 19.84
C SER A 35 -9.05 -3.13 19.50
N VAL A 36 -8.07 -3.28 18.59
CA VAL A 36 -7.54 -4.56 18.16
C VAL A 36 -6.73 -5.24 19.27
N VAL A 37 -5.91 -4.50 20.00
CA VAL A 37 -5.18 -5.03 21.17
C VAL A 37 -6.15 -5.52 22.23
N ASN A 38 -7.19 -4.74 22.54
CA ASN A 38 -8.22 -5.12 23.51
C ASN A 38 -9.00 -6.36 23.06
N ALA A 39 -9.36 -6.45 21.78
CA ALA A 39 -10.01 -7.62 21.21
C ALA A 39 -9.12 -8.87 21.30
N TRP A 40 -7.82 -8.74 21.04
CA TRP A 40 -6.87 -9.85 21.17
C TRP A 40 -6.75 -10.32 22.63
N LEU A 41 -6.68 -9.40 23.60
CA LEU A 41 -6.64 -9.74 25.02
C LEU A 41 -7.91 -10.46 25.48
N LYS A 42 -9.10 -10.01 25.02
CA LYS A 42 -10.37 -10.71 25.25
C LYS A 42 -10.35 -12.12 24.64
N TYR A 43 -9.98 -12.23 23.36
CA TYR A 43 -9.85 -13.52 22.68
C TYR A 43 -8.94 -14.50 23.43
N ARG A 44 -7.79 -14.03 23.93
CA ARG A 44 -6.87 -14.85 24.72
C ARG A 44 -7.50 -15.34 26.02
N ARG A 45 -8.26 -14.49 26.70
CA ARG A 45 -8.98 -14.84 27.91
C ARG A 45 -10.05 -15.89 27.61
N ASP A 46 -10.86 -15.66 26.59
CA ASP A 46 -11.96 -16.55 26.23
C ASP A 46 -11.45 -17.92 25.77
N LYS A 47 -10.37 -17.96 24.96
CA LYS A 47 -9.74 -19.23 24.54
C LYS A 47 -9.18 -20.04 25.70
N ARG A 48 -8.65 -19.37 26.74
CA ARG A 48 -8.18 -20.05 27.96
C ARG A 48 -9.33 -20.63 28.77
N LEU A 49 -10.52 -20.01 28.72
CA LEU A 49 -11.68 -20.47 29.48
C LEU A 49 -12.45 -21.58 28.74
N LEU A 50 -12.56 -21.49 27.41
CA LEU A 50 -13.43 -22.36 26.62
C LEU A 50 -12.75 -23.62 26.09
N ASP A 51 -11.47 -23.55 25.71
CA ASP A 51 -10.88 -24.53 24.81
C ASP A 51 -9.49 -25.02 25.26
N ASN A 52 -8.96 -24.52 26.39
CA ASN A 52 -7.63 -24.78 26.97
C ASN A 52 -6.43 -24.74 25.97
N GLY A 53 -6.67 -24.35 24.72
CA GLY A 53 -5.70 -24.37 23.64
C GLY A 53 -4.79 -23.14 23.66
N LYS A 54 -3.67 -23.25 22.95
CA LYS A 54 -2.73 -22.13 22.81
C LYS A 54 -3.41 -20.99 22.01
N PRO A 55 -3.51 -19.78 22.57
CA PRO A 55 -4.11 -18.67 21.84
C PRO A 55 -3.20 -18.24 20.69
N LYS A 56 -3.81 -17.71 19.62
CA LYS A 56 -3.10 -17.13 18.47
C LYS A 56 -2.20 -15.97 18.92
N SER A 57 -1.04 -15.84 18.27
CA SER A 57 -0.17 -14.69 18.46
C SER A 57 -0.84 -13.40 17.97
N HIS A 58 -0.39 -12.26 18.48
CA HIS A 58 -0.98 -10.96 18.13
C HIS A 58 -0.91 -10.69 16.62
N CYS A 59 0.23 -11.00 15.98
CA CYS A 59 0.41 -10.86 14.52
C CYS A 59 -0.62 -11.68 13.73
N VAL A 60 -0.78 -12.97 14.04
CA VAL A 60 -1.70 -13.86 13.32
C VAL A 60 -3.14 -13.38 13.49
N PHE A 61 -3.51 -12.98 14.71
CA PHE A 61 -4.83 -12.44 14.99
C PHE A 61 -5.13 -11.17 14.15
N ARG A 62 -4.17 -10.26 14.04
CA ARG A 62 -4.32 -9.05 13.20
C ARG A 62 -4.43 -9.39 11.71
N SER A 63 -3.65 -10.34 11.21
CA SER A 63 -3.73 -10.81 9.82
C SER A 63 -5.10 -11.39 9.49
N GLU A 64 -5.70 -12.15 10.40
CA GLU A 64 -7.06 -12.67 10.24
C GLU A 64 -8.09 -11.56 10.21
N ILE A 65 -7.98 -10.54 11.08
CA ILE A 65 -8.85 -9.36 11.04
C ILE A 65 -8.71 -8.66 9.68
N ALA A 66 -7.48 -8.38 9.23
CA ALA A 66 -7.22 -7.70 7.96
C ALA A 66 -7.79 -8.46 6.75
N PHE A 67 -7.85 -9.79 6.81
CA PHE A 67 -8.40 -10.61 5.75
C PHE A 67 -9.93 -10.77 5.83
N SER A 68 -10.46 -10.94 7.04
CA SER A 68 -11.88 -11.23 7.29
C SER A 68 -12.75 -9.98 7.22
N LEU A 69 -12.32 -8.87 7.82
CA LEU A 69 -13.13 -7.64 7.92
C LEU A 69 -13.54 -7.11 6.55
N PRO A 70 -12.64 -7.03 5.54
CA PRO A 70 -13.04 -6.59 4.22
C PRO A 70 -14.01 -7.54 3.55
N ARG A 71 -14.11 -8.81 3.95
CA ARG A 71 -15.03 -9.80 3.35
C ARG A 71 -16.35 -9.88 4.09
N ALA A 72 -16.35 -9.52 5.38
CA ALA A 72 -17.52 -9.48 6.22
C ALA A 72 -18.51 -8.41 5.73
N GLY A 73 -19.77 -8.80 5.53
CA GLY A 73 -20.85 -7.86 5.23
C GLY A 73 -20.77 -7.14 3.89
N ARG A 74 -19.95 -7.59 2.92
CA ARG A 74 -20.02 -7.02 1.57
C ARG A 74 -21.34 -7.39 0.92
N PRO A 75 -22.19 -6.41 0.52
CA PRO A 75 -23.16 -6.67 -0.53
C PRO A 75 -22.40 -7.05 -1.81
N ALA A 76 -23.01 -7.86 -2.68
CA ALA A 76 -22.47 -8.16 -4.01
C ALA A 76 -21.97 -6.85 -4.65
N ARG A 77 -20.76 -6.86 -5.24
CA ARG A 77 -20.11 -5.66 -5.78
C ARG A 77 -21.12 -4.84 -6.59
N ARG A 78 -21.65 -3.74 -6.03
CA ARG A 78 -22.46 -2.79 -6.79
C ARG A 78 -21.50 -1.99 -7.66
N GLY A 79 -21.45 -2.37 -8.93
CA GLY A 79 -20.59 -1.79 -9.95
C GLY A 79 -20.49 -2.73 -11.16
N ARG A 80 -20.07 -2.18 -12.30
CA ARG A 80 -19.93 -2.88 -13.57
C ARG A 80 -19.18 -4.22 -13.37
N PRO A 81 -19.73 -5.37 -13.82
CA PRO A 81 -19.00 -6.61 -13.78
C PRO A 81 -17.70 -6.41 -14.57
N SER A 82 -16.56 -6.62 -13.90
CA SER A 82 -15.32 -6.81 -14.63
C SER A 82 -15.51 -8.12 -15.36
N SER A 83 -15.77 -8.04 -16.67
CA SER A 83 -15.55 -9.20 -17.53
C SER A 83 -14.15 -9.70 -17.24
N ALA A 84 -14.03 -11.01 -17.09
CA ALA A 84 -12.82 -11.69 -16.71
C ALA A 84 -11.62 -11.17 -17.52
N GLU A 85 -10.66 -10.56 -16.85
CA GLU A 85 -9.24 -10.63 -17.19
C GLU A 85 -8.45 -10.15 -15.97
N VAL A 86 -7.44 -10.95 -15.62
CA VAL A 86 -6.48 -10.77 -14.54
C VAL A 86 -6.00 -9.31 -14.49
N PRO A 87 -5.80 -8.69 -13.31
CA PRO A 87 -5.27 -7.34 -13.25
C PRO A 87 -3.85 -7.35 -13.84
N GLN A 88 -3.71 -6.85 -15.07
CA GLN A 88 -2.39 -6.54 -15.62
C GLN A 88 -1.76 -5.48 -14.71
N PRO A 89 -0.50 -5.63 -14.31
CA PRO A 89 0.16 -4.67 -13.45
C PRO A 89 0.08 -3.28 -14.09
N ALA A 90 -0.25 -2.28 -13.27
CA ALA A 90 -0.42 -0.89 -13.71
C ALA A 90 0.75 -0.51 -14.64
N LYS A 91 0.43 -0.12 -15.88
CA LYS A 91 1.42 0.31 -16.87
C LYS A 91 2.27 1.41 -16.23
N LYS A 92 3.55 1.13 -16.00
CA LYS A 92 4.51 2.15 -15.56
C LYS A 92 4.43 3.29 -16.56
N ILE A 93 4.20 4.51 -16.10
CA ILE A 93 4.29 5.71 -16.94
C ILE A 93 5.75 5.79 -17.41
N MET A 94 6.02 5.24 -18.58
CA MET A 94 7.31 5.44 -19.25
C MET A 94 7.32 6.88 -19.72
N ARG A 95 8.35 7.65 -19.34
CA ARG A 95 8.57 8.99 -19.92
C ARG A 95 8.56 8.83 -21.43
N ALA A 96 7.75 9.64 -22.13
CA ALA A 96 7.66 9.63 -23.58
C ALA A 96 8.99 10.07 -24.18
N VAL A 97 9.94 9.15 -24.30
CA VAL A 97 11.04 9.29 -25.24
C VAL A 97 10.40 9.07 -26.59
N ALA A 98 10.32 10.11 -27.42
CA ALA A 98 9.84 9.99 -28.79
C ALA A 98 10.63 8.88 -29.47
N GLN A 99 9.95 7.80 -29.84
CA GLN A 99 10.61 6.72 -30.58
C GLN A 99 11.08 7.29 -31.91
N ARG A 100 12.34 7.03 -32.27
CA ARG A 100 12.86 7.38 -33.59
C ARG A 100 12.03 6.66 -34.66
N THR A 101 11.85 7.31 -35.80
CA THR A 101 11.16 6.75 -36.96
C THR A 101 11.88 5.49 -37.47
N THR A 102 11.15 4.60 -38.12
CA THR A 102 11.65 3.25 -38.48
C THR A 102 12.81 3.30 -39.47
N ASP A 103 12.78 4.27 -40.38
CA ASP A 103 13.88 4.59 -41.30
C ASP A 103 15.19 4.92 -40.57
N VAL A 104 15.14 5.78 -39.54
CA VAL A 104 16.31 6.16 -38.72
C VAL A 104 16.77 5.01 -37.81
N ARG A 105 15.89 4.06 -37.48
CA ARG A 105 16.20 2.93 -36.58
C ARG A 105 17.00 1.81 -37.28
N TYR A 106 16.82 1.65 -38.59
CA TYR A 106 17.36 0.52 -39.35
C TYR A 106 18.29 0.94 -40.50
N ASP A 107 18.76 2.18 -40.53
CA ASP A 107 19.62 2.68 -41.60
C ASP A 107 21.06 2.14 -41.53
N ASN A 108 21.41 1.34 -40.51
CA ASN A 108 22.74 0.77 -40.26
C ASN A 108 23.86 1.83 -40.19
N ILE A 109 23.49 3.08 -39.91
CA ILE A 109 24.43 4.17 -39.66
C ILE A 109 24.34 4.50 -38.17
N ASP A 110 25.46 4.36 -37.45
CA ASP A 110 25.49 4.70 -36.04
C ASP A 110 25.35 6.21 -35.85
N HIS A 111 24.16 6.66 -35.44
CA HIS A 111 23.86 8.06 -35.16
C HIS A 111 24.38 8.46 -33.78
N TRP A 112 25.68 8.73 -33.70
CA TRP A 112 26.30 9.29 -32.50
C TRP A 112 25.83 10.73 -32.27
N PRO A 113 25.61 11.14 -31.01
CA PRO A 113 25.29 12.53 -30.71
C PRO A 113 26.45 13.43 -31.11
N ILE A 114 26.19 14.36 -32.05
CA ILE A 114 27.13 15.40 -32.42
C ILE A 114 27.17 16.41 -31.28
N HIS A 115 28.33 16.53 -30.64
CA HIS A 115 28.54 17.50 -29.58
C HIS A 115 28.72 18.88 -30.21
N ALA A 116 27.64 19.67 -30.21
CA ALA A 116 27.66 21.06 -30.63
C ALA A 116 27.89 21.99 -29.43
N ASP A 117 28.25 23.24 -29.71
CA ASP A 117 28.28 24.29 -28.71
C ASP A 117 26.93 24.44 -28.02
N LYS A 118 26.96 24.78 -26.73
CA LYS A 118 25.75 24.93 -25.92
C LYS A 118 24.85 26.02 -26.51
N GLY A 119 23.67 25.63 -26.99
CA GLY A 119 22.67 26.52 -27.56
C GLY A 119 21.25 26.15 -27.13
N ARG A 120 20.29 27.06 -27.38
CA ARG A 120 18.86 26.77 -27.18
C ARG A 120 18.36 25.82 -28.28
N CYS A 121 17.34 25.03 -27.96
CA CYS A 121 16.72 24.12 -28.92
C CYS A 121 16.12 24.90 -30.09
N ARG A 122 16.51 24.55 -31.32
CA ARG A 122 16.02 25.18 -32.57
C ARG A 122 14.52 25.00 -32.82
N LEU A 123 13.90 24.03 -32.14
CA LEU A 123 12.45 23.77 -32.21
C LEU A 123 11.66 24.56 -31.17
N CYS A 124 12.32 25.37 -30.34
CA CYS A 124 11.65 26.22 -29.37
C CYS A 124 11.26 27.55 -30.05
N PRO A 125 10.05 28.08 -29.84
CA PRO A 125 9.57 29.29 -30.53
C PRO A 125 10.35 30.59 -30.23
N LYS A 126 11.29 30.57 -29.28
CA LYS A 126 12.22 31.68 -28.99
C LYS A 126 13.68 31.21 -29.05
N GLY A 127 13.99 30.46 -30.11
CA GLY A 127 15.34 30.04 -30.47
C GLY A 127 16.27 31.23 -30.72
#